data_AF-A0A931GPU6-F1
#
_entry.id   AF-A0A931GPU6-F1
#
_cell.length_a   1.000
_cell.length_b   1.000
_cell.length_c   1.000
_cell.angle_alpha   90.00
_cell.angle_beta   90.00
_cell.angle_gamma   90.00
#
_symmetry.space_group_name_H-M   'P 1'
#
loop_
_entity.id
_entity.type
_entity.pdbx_description
1 polymer ?
#
loop_
_entity_poly.entity_id
_entity_poly.type
_entity_poly.pdbx_seq_one_letter_code
_entity_poly.pdbx_strand_id
1 'polypeptide(L)'
;MTGGPELYGFPPPGRLPDLRWLGPDYVSVLVHDLTRGLRAQDPGTRVMGVRCEGEPELRPTVDPAGVIRAHDAVFPLQVYVQDGTGRPWRLRGRWSYSGRDLGTPAASIRHYWRLESAEGV
;
A
#
# COMPACT_ATOMS: atom_id res chain seq x y z
N MET A 1 7.25 20.94 10.44
CA MET A 1 7.00 20.27 9.16
C MET A 1 6.93 18.79 9.44
N THR A 2 5.77 18.16 9.30
CA THR A 2 5.58 16.74 9.60
C THR A 2 6.40 15.91 8.61
N GLY A 3 7.54 15.37 9.05
CA GLY A 3 8.61 14.79 8.20
C GLY A 3 8.29 13.44 7.52
N GLY A 4 7.03 13.20 7.15
CA GLY A 4 6.59 12.03 6.39
C GLY A 4 6.55 12.31 4.88
N PRO A 5 6.36 11.26 4.06
CA PRO A 5 6.20 11.42 2.62
C PRO A 5 4.92 12.17 2.27
N GLU A 6 4.93 12.91 1.17
CA GLU A 6 3.73 13.56 0.63
C GLU A 6 2.77 12.52 0.05
N LEU A 7 1.49 12.60 0.42
CA LEU A 7 0.48 11.61 0.02
C LEU A 7 -0.57 12.25 -0.89
N TYR A 8 -0.82 11.64 -2.05
CA TYR A 8 -1.77 12.18 -3.03
C TYR A 8 -2.64 11.09 -3.67
N GLY A 9 -3.88 11.44 -4.01
CA GLY A 9 -4.79 10.59 -4.80
C GLY A 9 -5.42 9.42 -4.06
N PHE A 10 -5.10 9.20 -2.79
CA PHE A 10 -5.71 8.13 -2.00
C PHE A 10 -7.18 8.43 -1.67
N PRO A 11 -8.10 7.47 -1.88
CA PRO A 11 -9.45 7.58 -1.35
C PRO A 11 -9.44 7.77 0.18
N PRO A 12 -10.30 8.62 0.76
CA PRO A 12 -10.42 8.71 2.20
C PRO A 12 -10.91 7.37 2.78
N PRO A 13 -10.45 6.93 3.97
CA PRO A 13 -10.85 5.65 4.57
C PRO A 13 -12.37 5.45 4.68
N GLY A 14 -13.13 6.52 4.90
CA GLY A 14 -14.59 6.47 4.95
C GLY A 14 -15.27 6.07 3.62
N ARG A 15 -14.59 6.23 2.48
CA ARG A 15 -15.08 5.78 1.16
C ARG A 15 -14.76 4.31 0.87
N LEU A 16 -13.83 3.70 1.61
CA LEU A 16 -13.43 2.30 1.46
C LEU A 16 -13.60 1.54 2.78
N PRO A 17 -14.83 1.39 3.28
CA PRO A 17 -15.09 0.70 4.55
C PRO A 17 -14.62 -0.76 4.54
N ASP A 18 -14.55 -1.37 3.37
CA ASP A 18 -14.09 -2.75 3.18
C ASP A 18 -12.59 -2.92 3.44
N LEU A 19 -11.82 -1.83 3.61
CA LEU A 19 -10.40 -1.87 3.97
C LEU A 19 -10.12 -1.80 5.47
N ARG A 20 -11.15 -1.78 6.33
CA ARG A 20 -10.97 -1.72 7.80
C ARG A 20 -10.13 -2.86 8.39
N TRP A 21 -10.01 -3.98 7.70
CA TRP A 21 -9.14 -5.09 8.10
C TRP A 21 -7.65 -4.77 7.98
N LEU A 22 -7.26 -3.74 7.22
CA LEU A 22 -5.91 -3.17 7.23
C LEU A 22 -5.70 -2.20 8.39
N GLY A 23 -6.76 -1.85 9.13
CA GLY A 23 -6.74 -0.87 10.22
C GLY A 23 -7.61 0.35 9.93
N PRO A 24 -7.69 1.29 10.89
CA PRO A 24 -8.53 2.48 10.79
C PRO A 24 -8.02 3.51 9.77
N ASP A 25 -6.71 3.49 9.48
CA ASP A 25 -6.06 4.31 8.47
C ASP A 25 -5.17 3.41 7.60
N TYR A 26 -5.79 2.84 6.56
CA TYR A 26 -5.10 1.95 5.63
C TYR A 26 -3.96 2.66 4.88
N VAL A 27 -4.04 3.99 4.70
CA VAL A 27 -3.04 4.76 3.96
C VAL A 27 -1.74 4.80 4.77
N SER A 28 -1.83 5.08 6.07
CA SER A 28 -0.67 5.04 6.97
C SER A 28 -0.02 3.64 7.01
N VAL A 29 -0.81 2.58 7.03
CA VAL A 29 -0.31 1.19 6.99
C VAL A 29 0.40 0.89 5.67
N LEU A 30 -0.21 1.26 4.55
CA LEU A 30 0.38 1.12 3.22
C LEU A 30 1.72 1.83 3.11
N VAL A 31 1.78 3.10 3.54
CA VAL A 31 3.01 3.90 3.47
C VAL A 31 4.09 3.31 4.38
N HIS A 32 3.73 2.82 5.56
CA HIS A 32 4.65 2.15 6.47
C HIS A 32 5.25 0.89 5.86
N ASP A 33 4.41 -0.03 5.38
CA ASP A 33 4.86 -1.30 4.81
C ASP A 33 5.70 -1.08 3.54
N LEU A 34 5.26 -0.18 2.66
CA LEU A 34 6.00 0.21 1.45
C LEU A 34 7.38 0.76 1.81
N THR A 35 7.45 1.72 2.74
CA THR A 35 8.71 2.34 3.17
C THR A 35 9.65 1.31 3.77
N ARG A 36 9.12 0.41 4.61
CA ARG A 36 9.91 -0.68 5.20
C ARG A 36 10.43 -1.64 4.13
N GLY A 37 9.60 -2.01 3.15
CA GLY A 37 9.98 -2.89 2.05
C GLY A 37 11.07 -2.31 1.17
N LEU A 38 10.98 -1.03 0.83
CA LEU A 38 12.01 -0.32 0.06
C LEU A 38 13.33 -0.22 0.84
N ARG A 39 13.26 0.13 2.13
CA ARG A 39 14.46 0.21 2.99
C ARG A 39 15.14 -1.13 3.26
N ALA A 40 14.39 -2.23 3.17
CA ALA A 40 14.98 -3.57 3.25
C ALA A 40 15.84 -3.89 2.01
N GLN A 41 15.60 -3.25 0.86
CA GLN A 41 16.39 -3.40 -0.35
C GLN A 41 17.57 -2.43 -0.39
N ASP A 42 17.33 -1.17 -0.03
CA ASP A 42 18.34 -0.13 0.14
C ASP A 42 18.07 0.68 1.42
N PRO A 43 18.85 0.48 2.50
CA PRO A 43 18.66 1.19 3.77
C PRO A 43 18.77 2.71 3.66
N GLY A 44 19.46 3.23 2.64
CA GLY A 44 19.59 4.66 2.39
C GLY A 44 18.35 5.27 1.70
N THR A 45 17.41 4.44 1.26
CA THR A 45 16.22 4.91 0.54
C THR A 45 15.35 5.83 1.41
N ARG A 46 15.05 7.00 0.87
CA ARG A 46 14.10 7.97 1.42
C ARG A 46 12.89 8.06 0.53
N VAL A 47 11.71 7.74 1.06
CA VAL A 47 10.44 7.96 0.37
C VAL A 47 10.06 9.42 0.52
N MET A 48 9.90 10.10 -0.63
CA MET A 48 9.59 11.52 -0.72
C MET A 48 8.09 11.75 -0.90
N GLY A 49 7.44 10.90 -1.71
CA GLY A 49 6.01 10.99 -1.95
C GLY A 49 5.42 9.69 -2.47
N VAL A 50 4.14 9.50 -2.21
CA VAL A 50 3.36 8.36 -2.69
C VAL A 50 2.06 8.89 -3.29
N ARG A 51 1.83 8.54 -4.55
CA ARG A 51 0.62 8.87 -5.29
C ARG A 51 -0.14 7.62 -5.64
N CYS A 52 -1.41 7.55 -5.26
CA CYS A 52 -2.35 6.60 -5.83
C CYS A 52 -2.79 7.11 -7.20
N GLU A 53 -2.50 6.38 -8.27
CA GLU A 53 -2.76 6.82 -9.65
C GLU A 53 -4.20 6.58 -10.12
N GLY A 54 -4.99 5.85 -9.33
CA GLY A 54 -6.39 5.54 -9.65
C GLY A 54 -7.13 4.94 -8.46
N GLU A 55 -8.38 4.55 -8.68
CA GLU A 55 -9.15 3.81 -7.68
C GLU A 55 -8.52 2.43 -7.43
N PRO A 56 -8.42 2.00 -6.16
CA PRO A 56 -7.91 0.68 -5.86
C PRO A 56 -8.88 -0.41 -6.30
N GLU A 57 -8.35 -1.52 -6.80
CA GLU A 57 -9.14 -2.70 -7.10
C GLU A 57 -9.40 -3.49 -5.82
N LEU A 58 -10.66 -3.67 -5.45
CA LEU A 58 -11.10 -4.38 -4.26
C LEU A 58 -11.84 -5.66 -4.64
N ARG A 59 -11.44 -6.80 -4.05
CA ARG A 59 -12.04 -8.11 -4.32
C ARG A 59 -12.33 -8.81 -2.98
N PRO A 60 -13.51 -8.56 -2.37
CA PRO A 60 -13.92 -9.27 -1.17
C PRO A 60 -14.49 -10.65 -1.52
N THR A 61 -14.23 -11.62 -0.66
CA THR A 61 -14.87 -12.94 -0.64
C THR A 61 -15.62 -13.07 0.68
N VAL A 62 -16.93 -13.26 0.58
CA VAL A 62 -17.83 -13.41 1.73
C VAL A 62 -18.14 -14.88 1.98
N ASP A 63 -18.35 -15.22 3.26
CA ASP A 63 -18.94 -16.50 3.64
C ASP A 63 -20.46 -16.53 3.39
N PRO A 64 -21.15 -17.67 3.57
CA PRO A 64 -22.60 -17.74 3.39
C PRO A 64 -23.41 -16.82 4.31
N ALA A 65 -22.83 -16.30 5.40
CA ALA A 65 -23.47 -15.33 6.28
C ALA A 65 -23.24 -13.87 5.81
N GLY A 66 -22.56 -13.67 4.69
CA GLY A 66 -22.25 -12.35 4.14
C GLY A 66 -21.05 -11.67 4.80
N VAL A 67 -20.28 -12.38 5.64
CA VAL A 67 -19.11 -11.82 6.32
C VAL A 67 -17.89 -11.92 5.41
N ILE A 68 -17.16 -10.83 5.21
CA ILE A 68 -15.90 -10.83 4.46
C ILE A 68 -14.87 -11.69 5.20
N ARG A 69 -14.45 -12.80 4.58
CA ARG A 69 -13.43 -13.72 5.12
C ARG A 69 -12.12 -13.64 4.38
N ALA A 70 -12.13 -13.26 3.11
CA ALA A 70 -10.93 -12.90 2.39
C ALA A 70 -11.15 -11.59 1.65
N HIS A 71 -10.09 -10.82 1.49
CA HIS A 71 -10.16 -9.58 0.75
C HIS A 71 -8.81 -9.28 0.11
N ASP A 72 -8.81 -9.12 -1.21
CA ASP A 72 -7.65 -8.61 -1.94
C ASP A 72 -7.85 -7.13 -2.27
N ALA A 73 -6.80 -6.34 -2.09
CA ALA A 73 -6.81 -4.91 -2.40
C ALA A 73 -5.55 -4.56 -3.19
N VAL A 74 -5.70 -3.91 -4.34
CA VAL A 74 -4.60 -3.54 -5.22
C VAL A 74 -4.62 -2.05 -5.48
N PHE A 75 -3.52 -1.38 -5.14
CA PHE A 75 -3.35 0.06 -5.30
C PHE A 75 -2.36 0.32 -6.44
N PRO A 76 -2.77 1.00 -7.53
CA PRO A 76 -1.83 1.51 -8.53
C PRO A 76 -1.08 2.70 -7.94
N LEU A 77 0.22 2.56 -7.72
CA LEU A 77 1.04 3.57 -7.07
C LEU A 77 2.13 4.11 -7.99
N GLN A 78 2.38 5.39 -7.81
CA GLN A 78 3.61 6.07 -8.21
C GLN A 78 4.32 6.53 -6.94
N VAL A 79 5.57 6.11 -6.77
CA VAL A 79 6.37 6.35 -5.56
C VAL A 79 7.61 7.15 -5.96
N TYR A 80 7.79 8.29 -5.32
CA TYR A 80 8.96 9.14 -5.48
C TYR A 80 9.93 8.84 -4.35
N VAL A 81 11.13 8.41 -4.70
CA VAL A 81 12.17 8.06 -3.73
C VAL A 81 13.48 8.78 -4.08
N GLN A 82 14.34 8.92 -3.08
CA GLN A 82 15.77 9.12 -3.27
C GLN A 82 16.48 7.84 -2.82
N ASP A 83 17.39 7.33 -3.64
CA ASP A 83 18.22 6.19 -3.24
C ASP A 83 19.28 6.61 -2.20
N GLY A 84 20.04 5.64 -1.67
CA GLY A 84 21.10 5.90 -0.69
C GLY A 84 22.23 6.80 -1.17
N THR A 85 22.32 7.09 -2.47
CA THR A 85 23.27 8.07 -3.06
C THR A 85 22.66 9.44 -3.27
N GLY A 86 21.38 9.61 -2.93
CA GLY A 86 20.62 10.84 -3.09
C GLY A 86 20.03 11.05 -4.48
N ARG A 87 20.15 10.07 -5.39
CA ARG A 87 19.58 10.18 -6.74
C ARG A 87 18.06 9.99 -6.67
N PRO A 88 17.27 10.87 -7.30
CA PRO A 88 15.83 10.73 -7.30
C PRO A 88 15.39 9.67 -8.32
N TRP A 89 14.37 8.90 -7.92
CA TRP A 89 13.73 7.90 -8.74
C TRP A 89 12.22 8.04 -8.65
N ARG A 90 11.57 7.76 -9.78
CA ARG A 90 10.13 7.55 -9.88
C ARG A 90 9.88 6.07 -10.13
N LEU A 91 9.23 5.42 -9.17
CA LEU A 91 8.80 4.03 -9.28
C LEU A 91 7.32 4.00 -9.60
N ARG A 92 6.91 3.18 -10.55
CA ARG A 92 5.51 2.90 -10.86
C ARG A 92 5.22 1.43 -10.67
N GLY A 93 4.07 1.10 -10.11
CA GLY A 93 3.68 -0.28 -9.93
C GLY A 93 2.41 -0.49 -9.13
N ARG A 94 2.21 -1.72 -8.67
CA ARG A 94 1.03 -2.13 -7.93
C ARG A 94 1.42 -2.63 -6.55
N TRP A 95 0.84 -2.01 -5.53
CA TRP A 95 0.93 -2.47 -4.15
C TRP A 95 -0.30 -3.29 -3.81
N SER A 96 -0.10 -4.53 -3.37
CA SER A 96 -1.21 -5.47 -3.15
C SER A 96 -1.24 -5.94 -1.71
N TYR A 97 -2.44 -6.02 -1.14
CA TYR A 97 -2.75 -6.70 0.11
C TYR A 97 -3.66 -7.89 -0.14
N SER A 98 -3.46 -8.95 0.64
CA SER A 98 -4.27 -10.17 0.64
C SER A 98 -4.58 -10.54 2.10
N GLY A 99 -5.82 -10.29 2.52
CA GLY A 99 -6.36 -10.72 3.80
C GLY A 99 -7.03 -12.08 3.68
N ARG A 100 -6.74 -13.01 4.59
CA ARG A 100 -7.34 -14.35 4.67
C ARG A 100 -7.81 -14.63 6.09
N ASP A 101 -8.85 -15.45 6.21
CA ASP A 101 -9.48 -15.83 7.47
C ASP A 101 -9.86 -14.63 8.36
N LEU A 102 -10.26 -13.53 7.71
CA LEU A 102 -10.54 -12.25 8.37
C LEU A 102 -11.69 -12.41 9.39
N GLY A 103 -11.55 -11.73 10.53
CA GLY A 103 -12.48 -11.84 11.65
C GLY A 103 -12.41 -13.16 12.40
N THR A 104 -11.31 -13.91 12.27
CA THR A 104 -11.03 -15.14 13.04
C THR A 104 -9.65 -15.07 13.71
N PRO A 105 -9.35 -15.94 14.69
CA PRO A 105 -8.00 -16.04 15.27
C PRO A 105 -6.92 -16.48 14.27
N ALA A 106 -7.29 -17.08 13.14
CA ALA A 106 -6.36 -17.51 12.09
C ALA A 106 -6.08 -16.41 11.05
N ALA A 107 -6.62 -15.19 11.25
CA ALA A 107 -6.50 -14.10 10.29
C ALA A 107 -5.04 -13.84 9.91
N SER A 108 -4.79 -13.70 8.61
CA SER A 108 -3.48 -13.36 8.09
C SER A 108 -3.57 -12.29 7.01
N ILE A 109 -2.55 -11.44 6.97
CA ILE A 109 -2.41 -10.37 5.98
C ILE A 109 -1.05 -10.54 5.33
N ARG A 110 -1.06 -10.60 3.99
CA ARG A 110 0.16 -10.56 3.18
C ARG A 110 0.12 -9.32 2.31
N HIS A 111 1.30 -8.78 2.02
CA HIS A 111 1.46 -7.69 1.06
C HIS A 111 2.64 -7.93 0.15
N TYR A 112 2.60 -7.34 -1.04
CA TYR A 112 3.72 -7.35 -1.96
C TYR A 112 3.66 -6.17 -2.94
N TRP A 113 4.82 -5.83 -3.48
CA TRP A 113 4.98 -4.85 -4.56
C TRP A 113 5.22 -5.55 -5.88
N ARG A 114 4.55 -5.10 -6.94
CA ARG A 114 4.90 -5.40 -8.32
C ARG A 114 5.36 -4.12 -9.00
N LEU A 115 6.66 -3.99 -9.22
CA LEU A 115 7.23 -2.89 -9.98
C LEU A 115 6.87 -3.03 -11.46
N GLU A 116 6.39 -1.95 -12.07
CA GLU A 116 6.08 -1.86 -13.51
C GLU A 116 7.15 -1.04 -14.24
N SER A 117 7.59 0.09 -13.67
CA SER A 117 8.72 0.86 -14.19
C SER A 117 9.51 1.56 -13.09
N ALA A 118 10.78 1.83 -13.35
CA ALA A 118 11.65 2.64 -12.52
C ALA A 118 12.44 3.59 -13.41
N GLU A 119 12.33 4.88 -13.16
CA GLU A 119 12.90 5.94 -13.98
C GLU A 119 13.70 6.89 -13.09
N GLY A 120 14.94 7.18 -13.47
CA GLY A 120 15.73 8.24 -12.84
C GLY A 120 15.18 9.62 -13.27
N VAL A 121 15.08 10.55 -12.33
CA VAL A 121 14.51 11.90 -12.55
C VAL A 121 15.60 12.95 -12.59
#